data_AF-A0A6P1CB42-F1
#
_entry.id   AF-A0A6P1CB42-F1
#
_cell.length_a   1.000
_cell.length_b   1.000
_cell.length_c   1.000
_cell.angle_alpha   90.00
_cell.angle_beta   90.00
_cell.angle_gamma   90.00
#
_symmetry.space_group_name_H-M   'P 1'
#
loop_
_entity.id
_entity.type
_entity.pdbx_description
1 polymer ?
#
loop_
_entity_poly.entity_id
_entity_poly.type
_entity_poly.pdbx_seq_one_letter_code
_entity_poly.pdbx_strand_id
1 'polypeptide(L)'
;MISNLLAALFATFALGPLQAEIERHAVAAGQPAETLRQSQACLSSEVPALARRASEDTFWTISTIVGISTGWSSPADLLDKSNPDCAPVIKLIRGKGEAADEA
;
A
#
# COMPACT_ATOMS: atom_id res chain seq x y z
N MET A 1 9.91 12.46 -25.06
CA MET A 1 11.13 12.95 -24.39
C MET A 1 10.90 13.23 -22.90
N ILE A 2 9.80 13.88 -22.52
CA ILE A 2 9.45 14.18 -21.11
C ILE A 2 9.27 12.92 -20.25
N SER A 3 8.74 11.82 -20.80
CA SER A 3 8.61 10.55 -20.07
C SER A 3 9.94 9.97 -19.58
N ASN A 4 11.05 10.18 -20.31
CA ASN A 4 12.36 9.67 -19.91
C ASN A 4 12.95 10.50 -18.76
N LEU A 5 12.67 11.81 -18.75
CA LEU A 5 13.00 12.71 -17.65
C LEU A 5 12.19 12.37 -16.39
N LEU A 6 10.89 12.12 -16.54
CA LEU A 6 10.01 11.71 -15.43
C LEU A 6 10.44 10.34 -14.86
N ALA A 7 10.78 9.37 -15.71
CA ALA A 7 11.29 8.07 -15.27
C ALA A 7 12.64 8.20 -14.53
N ALA A 8 13.55 9.04 -15.02
CA ALA A 8 14.83 9.31 -14.34
C ALA A 8 14.65 10.00 -12.99
N LEU A 9 13.72 10.95 -12.89
CA LEU A 9 13.35 11.60 -11.63
C LEU A 9 12.71 10.58 -10.66
N PHE A 10 11.82 9.72 -11.13
CA PHE A 10 11.20 8.69 -10.31
C PHE A 10 12.23 7.65 -9.81
N ALA A 11 13.16 7.22 -10.67
CA ALA A 11 14.24 6.32 -10.27
C ALA A 11 15.16 6.95 -9.22
N THR A 12 15.49 8.23 -9.38
CA THR A 12 16.42 8.92 -8.48
C THR A 12 15.77 9.31 -7.15
N PHE A 13 14.55 9.85 -7.19
CA PHE A 13 13.86 10.41 -6.04
C PHE A 13 12.84 9.47 -5.38
N ALA A 14 12.39 8.41 -6.05
CA ALA A 14 11.53 7.39 -5.44
C ALA A 14 12.32 6.11 -5.17
N LEU A 15 13.00 5.52 -6.15
CA LEU A 15 13.69 4.22 -5.95
C LEU A 15 14.96 4.32 -5.11
N GLY A 16 15.74 5.40 -5.25
CA GLY A 16 16.94 5.66 -4.45
C GLY A 16 16.66 5.71 -2.93
N PRO A 17 15.79 6.63 -2.47
CA PRO A 17 15.44 6.68 -1.05
C PRO A 17 14.66 5.45 -0.58
N LEU A 18 13.84 4.83 -1.43
CA LEU A 18 13.11 3.62 -1.05
C LEU A 18 14.03 2.43 -0.73
N GLN A 19 15.11 2.22 -1.48
CA GLN A 19 16.07 1.15 -1.19
C GLN A 19 16.81 1.39 0.14
N ALA A 20 17.24 2.63 0.38
CA ALA A 20 17.89 3.00 1.64
C ALA A 20 16.96 2.85 2.84
N GLU A 21 15.67 3.15 2.66
CA GLU A 21 14.66 3.01 3.70
C GLU A 21 14.31 1.53 3.98
N ILE A 22 14.28 0.68 2.96
CA ILE A 22 14.12 -0.78 3.12
C ILE A 22 15.29 -1.36 3.91
N GLU A 23 16.54 -1.02 3.58
CA GLU A 23 17.71 -1.48 4.31
C GLU A 23 17.72 -0.95 5.75
N ARG A 24 17.38 0.32 5.95
CA ARG A 24 17.30 0.93 7.29
C ARG A 24 16.20 0.33 8.13
N HIS A 25 14.99 0.13 7.62
CA HIS A 25 13.91 -0.51 8.36
C HIS A 25 14.15 -1.99 8.61
N ALA A 26 14.78 -2.72 7.68
CA ALA A 26 15.15 -4.12 7.88
C ALA A 26 16.16 -4.28 9.04
N VAL A 27 17.09 -3.33 9.19
CA VAL A 27 18.08 -3.33 10.29
C VAL A 27 17.51 -2.73 11.57
N ALA A 28 16.76 -1.63 11.49
CA ALA A 28 16.31 -0.85 12.65
C ALA A 28 15.07 -1.42 13.33
N ALA A 29 14.20 -2.14 12.61
CA ALA A 29 12.92 -2.53 13.18
C ALA A 29 12.98 -3.78 14.05
N GLY A 30 13.97 -4.68 13.87
CA GLY A 30 13.94 -6.02 14.53
C GLY A 30 12.62 -6.77 14.32
N GLN A 31 11.80 -6.31 13.37
CA GLN A 31 10.50 -6.85 13.02
C GLN A 31 10.73 -8.08 12.15
N PRO A 32 9.93 -9.15 12.31
CA PRO A 32 10.10 -10.34 11.52
C PRO A 32 10.01 -9.95 10.05
N ALA A 33 11.13 -10.11 9.31
CA ALA A 33 11.19 -9.86 7.88
C ALA A 33 10.06 -10.59 7.13
N GLU A 34 9.55 -11.66 7.72
CA GLU A 34 8.40 -12.42 7.27
C GLU A 34 7.12 -11.57 7.12
N THR A 35 6.80 -10.69 8.07
CA THR A 35 5.59 -9.84 7.97
C THR A 35 5.74 -8.80 6.85
N LEU A 36 6.94 -8.27 6.64
CA LEU A 36 7.22 -7.41 5.47
C LEU A 36 7.14 -8.19 4.16
N ARG A 37 7.70 -9.39 4.09
CA ARG A 37 7.67 -10.22 2.87
C ARG A 37 6.25 -10.64 2.50
N GLN A 38 5.42 -11.02 3.47
CA GLN A 38 4.00 -11.32 3.24
C GLN A 38 3.23 -10.08 2.78
N SER A 39 3.48 -8.93 3.42
CA SER A 39 2.87 -7.67 2.99
C SER A 39 3.28 -7.29 1.56
N GLN A 40 4.55 -7.50 1.22
CA GLN A 40 5.07 -7.26 -0.12
C GLN A 40 4.47 -8.23 -1.14
N ALA A 41 4.28 -9.51 -0.79
CA ALA A 41 3.64 -10.50 -1.66
C ALA A 41 2.18 -10.13 -1.94
N CYS A 42 1.42 -9.77 -0.90
CA CYS A 42 0.07 -9.24 -1.03
C CYS A 42 0.03 -8.04 -1.98
N LEU A 43 0.77 -6.98 -1.66
CA LEU A 43 0.78 -5.74 -2.44
C LEU A 43 1.25 -5.97 -3.88
N SER A 44 2.24 -6.84 -4.11
CA SER A 44 2.72 -7.14 -5.45
C SER A 44 1.66 -7.84 -6.32
N SER A 45 0.73 -8.56 -5.69
CA SER A 45 -0.41 -9.18 -6.39
C SER A 45 -1.58 -8.21 -6.60
N GLU A 46 -1.83 -7.33 -5.63
CA GLU A 46 -3.05 -6.50 -5.57
C GLU A 46 -2.90 -5.13 -6.24
N VAL A 47 -1.75 -4.47 -6.03
CA VAL A 47 -1.51 -3.10 -6.50
C VAL A 47 -1.64 -2.96 -8.02
N PRO A 48 -1.16 -3.89 -8.87
CA PRO A 48 -1.34 -3.76 -10.32
C PRO A 48 -2.81 -3.79 -10.75
N ALA A 49 -3.64 -4.62 -10.10
CA ALA A 49 -5.07 -4.73 -10.39
C ALA A 49 -5.82 -3.47 -9.92
N LEU A 50 -5.51 -2.98 -8.72
CA LEU A 50 -6.03 -1.72 -8.19
C LEU A 50 -5.65 -0.53 -9.08
N ALA A 51 -4.40 -0.45 -9.54
CA ALA A 51 -3.93 0.61 -10.43
C ALA A 51 -4.66 0.60 -11.77
N ARG A 52 -4.88 -0.59 -12.36
CA ARG A 52 -5.71 -0.75 -13.56
C ARG A 52 -7.12 -0.24 -13.33
N ARG A 53 -7.79 -0.72 -12.28
CA ARG A 53 -9.14 -0.29 -11.94
C ARG A 53 -9.22 1.22 -11.73
N ALA A 54 -8.25 1.80 -11.04
CA ALA A 54 -8.22 3.24 -10.79
C ALA A 54 -8.12 4.06 -12.09
N SER A 55 -7.42 3.53 -13.09
CA SER A 55 -7.31 4.17 -14.40
C SER A 55 -8.57 4.00 -15.27
N GLU A 56 -9.31 2.91 -15.09
CA GLU A 56 -10.46 2.54 -15.93
C GLU A 56 -11.81 3.00 -15.33
N ASP A 57 -11.90 3.13 -14.01
CA ASP A 57 -13.14 3.44 -13.27
C ASP A 57 -12.96 4.70 -12.42
N THR A 58 -13.20 5.86 -13.04
CA THR A 58 -13.10 7.17 -12.38
C THR A 58 -14.11 7.31 -11.24
N PHE A 59 -15.32 6.77 -11.38
CA PHE A 59 -16.36 6.88 -10.36
C PHE A 59 -16.00 6.07 -9.11
N TRP A 60 -15.57 4.83 -9.28
CA TRP A 60 -15.06 4.01 -8.18
C TRP A 60 -13.85 4.64 -7.51
N THR A 61 -12.93 5.23 -8.28
CA THR A 61 -11.73 5.88 -7.73
C THR A 61 -12.08 7.06 -6.83
N ILE A 62 -12.93 7.97 -7.31
CA ILE A 62 -13.35 9.15 -6.54
C ILE A 62 -14.10 8.72 -5.28
N SER A 63 -15.08 7.81 -5.40
CA SER A 63 -15.86 7.33 -4.26
C SER A 63 -14.99 6.59 -3.23
N THR A 64 -14.01 5.82 -3.67
CA THR A 64 -13.04 5.14 -2.80
C THR A 64 -12.17 6.13 -2.04
N ILE A 65 -11.61 7.15 -2.71
CA ILE A 65 -10.79 8.18 -2.06
C ILE A 65 -11.59 8.93 -1.01
N VAL A 66 -12.82 9.34 -1.36
CA VAL A 66 -13.72 10.03 -0.43
C VAL A 66 -14.10 9.11 0.73
N GLY A 67 -14.48 7.86 0.47
CA GLY A 67 -14.86 6.90 1.50
C GLY A 67 -13.73 6.62 2.49
N ILE A 68 -12.50 6.45 2.00
CA ILE A 68 -11.32 6.22 2.85
C ILE A 68 -10.95 7.48 3.65
N SER A 69 -10.94 8.65 3.02
CA SER A 69 -10.59 9.91 3.69
C SER A 69 -11.58 10.34 4.76
N THR A 70 -12.86 10.00 4.58
CA THR A 70 -13.92 10.27 5.56
C THR A 70 -14.07 9.16 6.61
N GLY A 71 -13.34 8.04 6.47
CA GLY A 71 -13.44 6.88 7.35
C GLY A 71 -14.65 5.97 7.08
N TRP A 72 -15.50 6.28 6.10
CA TRP A 72 -16.61 5.43 5.68
C TRP A 72 -16.19 4.10 5.04
N SER A 73 -14.96 4.00 4.56
CA SER A 73 -14.42 2.77 3.97
C SER A 73 -13.02 2.49 4.50
N SER A 74 -12.70 1.24 4.78
CA SER A 74 -11.36 0.88 5.24
C SER A 74 -10.43 0.70 4.03
N PRO A 75 -9.16 1.12 4.10
CA PRO A 75 -8.16 0.75 3.11
C PRO A 75 -8.01 -0.77 2.98
N ALA A 76 -8.33 -1.52 4.03
CA ALA A 76 -8.32 -2.98 4.01
C ALA A 76 -9.40 -3.58 3.09
N ASP A 77 -10.41 -2.81 2.68
CA ASP A 77 -11.43 -3.26 1.74
C ASP A 77 -10.97 -3.21 0.28
N LEU A 78 -9.83 -2.57 0.00
CA LEU A 78 -9.15 -2.62 -1.30
C LEU A 78 -8.47 -3.97 -1.53
N LEU A 79 -8.17 -4.69 -0.45
CA LEU A 79 -7.44 -5.94 -0.48
C LEU A 79 -8.38 -7.15 -0.61
N ASP A 80 -7.98 -8.15 -1.38
CA ASP A 80 -8.66 -9.43 -1.51
C ASP A 80 -8.54 -10.24 -0.22
N LYS A 81 -9.67 -10.34 0.48
CA LYS A 81 -9.84 -11.10 1.71
C LYS A 81 -9.66 -12.62 1.51
N SER A 82 -9.71 -13.08 0.27
CA SER A 82 -9.51 -14.48 -0.10
C SER A 82 -8.03 -14.84 -0.26
N ASN A 83 -7.15 -13.83 -0.38
CA ASN A 83 -5.71 -14.02 -0.52
C ASN A 83 -5.05 -14.21 0.86
N PRO A 84 -4.46 -15.38 1.16
CA PRO A 84 -3.83 -15.64 2.45
C PRO A 84 -2.63 -14.71 2.72
N ASP A 85 -1.95 -14.23 1.68
CA ASP A 85 -0.83 -13.30 1.81
C ASP A 85 -1.28 -11.92 2.31
N CYS A 86 -2.57 -11.58 2.12
CA CYS A 86 -3.15 -10.30 2.50
C CYS A 86 -3.78 -10.29 3.89
N ALA A 87 -4.06 -11.47 4.47
CA ALA A 87 -4.62 -11.57 5.82
C ALA A 87 -3.82 -10.82 6.91
N PRO A 88 -2.47 -10.86 6.94
CA PRO A 88 -1.67 -10.10 7.92
C PRO A 88 -1.81 -8.59 7.75
N VAL A 89 -1.82 -8.11 6.49
CA VAL A 89 -1.95 -6.69 6.15
C VAL A 89 -3.33 -6.16 6.51
N ILE A 90 -4.38 -6.91 6.16
CA ILE A 90 -5.76 -6.58 6.48
C ILE A 90 -5.94 -6.45 8.00
N LYS A 91 -5.39 -7.40 8.76
CA LYS A 91 -5.45 -7.37 10.24
C LYS A 91 -4.71 -6.16 10.81
N LEU A 92 -3.53 -5.83 10.29
CA LEU A 92 -2.75 -4.67 10.72
C LEU A 92 -3.49 -3.35 10.45
N ILE A 93 -4.07 -3.19 9.25
CA ILE A 93 -4.80 -1.98 8.87
C ILE A 93 -6.06 -1.81 9.74
N ARG A 94 -6.81 -2.89 9.97
CA ARG A 94 -8.03 -2.84 10.79
C ARG A 94 -7.73 -2.59 12.27
N GLY A 95 -6.71 -3.24 12.83
CA GLY A 95 -6.28 -3.01 14.21
C GLY A 95 -5.78 -1.59 14.49
N LYS A 96 -5.28 -0.88 13.47
CA LYS A 96 -4.92 0.55 13.60
C LYS A 96 -6.15 1.47 13.60
N GLY A 97 -7.26 1.05 13.00
CA GLY A 97 -8.52 1.82 12.99
C GLY A 97 -9.16 1.90 14.37
N GLU A 98 -9.02 0.86 15.19
CA GLU A 98 -9.55 0.80 16.56
C GLU A 98 -8.78 1.75 17.51
N ALA A 99 -7.47 1.93 17.32
CA ALA A 99 -6.65 2.82 18.16
C ALA A 99 -6.79 4.32 17.83
N ALA A 100 -7.40 4.68 16.71
CA ALA A 100 -7.60 6.07 16.29
C ALA A 100 -8.95 6.65 16.76
N ASP A 101 -9.88 5.81 17.24
CA ASP A 101 -11.20 6.20 17.74
C ASP A 101 -11.18 6.58 19.24
N GLU A 102 -10.07 6.32 19.95
CA GLU A 102 -9.87 6.62 21.38
C GLU A 102 -8.98 7.85 21.67
N ALA A 103 -8.71 8.71 20.66
CA ALA A 103 -7.90 9.93 20.81
C ALA A 103 -8.71 11.22 20.67
#